data_AF-A0A7S2NEN0-F1
#
_entry.id   AF-A0A7S2NEN0-F1
#
_cell.length_a   1.000
_cell.length_b   1.000
_cell.length_c   1.000
_cell.angle_alpha   90.00
_cell.angle_beta   90.00
_cell.angle_gamma   90.00
#
_symmetry.space_group_name_H-M   'P 1'
#
loop_
_entity.id
_entity.type
_entity.pdbx_description
1 polymer ?
#
loop_
_entity_poly.entity_id
_entity_poly.type
_entity_poly.pdbx_seq_one_letter_code
_entity_poly.pdbx_strand_id
1 'polypeptide(L)'
;LLPPEEGIRRFHFTAEETGPLGLRFSGGFPPMILAVNAESFAGRKGVPPNFEVHAINGLALVPANRDVVMNSLKSRPVTLDVRPQGWKPKEKVKELERKRQFEEAEMNKRIQLEEQRREQVAKEAAEQAEREAIERAERQELKRREREEQATKAREARMAQKAREEEFERQLAADPELLRKAAADLMEAA
;
A
#
# COMPACT_ATOMS: atom_id res chain seq x y z
N LEU A 1 -46.75 -5.24 -30.66
CA LEU A 1 -45.40 -5.56 -30.15
C LEU A 1 -44.93 -4.36 -29.34
N LEU A 2 -44.59 -4.54 -28.06
CA LEU A 2 -43.99 -3.46 -27.24
C LEU A 2 -42.69 -2.98 -27.92
N PRO A 3 -42.34 -1.69 -27.87
CA PRO A 3 -41.07 -1.22 -28.41
C PRO A 3 -39.92 -1.97 -27.72
N PRO A 4 -38.86 -2.34 -28.47
CA PRO A 4 -37.70 -2.97 -27.87
C PRO A 4 -37.08 -2.06 -26.82
N GLU A 5 -36.70 -2.63 -25.67
CA GLU A 5 -35.97 -1.90 -24.63
C GLU A 5 -34.64 -1.35 -25.16
N GLU A 6 -34.09 -0.35 -24.48
CA GLU A 6 -32.80 0.25 -24.85
C GLU A 6 -31.71 -0.84 -25.03
N GLY A 7 -30.92 -0.73 -26.10
CA GLY A 7 -29.86 -1.69 -26.44
C GLY A 7 -30.31 -2.99 -27.10
N ILE A 8 -31.62 -3.26 -27.24
CA ILE A 8 -32.13 -4.44 -27.96
C ILE A 8 -32.16 -4.19 -29.47
N ARG A 9 -31.62 -5.15 -30.22
CA ARG A 9 -31.87 -5.29 -31.67
C ARG A 9 -32.90 -6.38 -31.88
N ARG A 10 -34.04 -6.02 -32.47
CA ARG A 10 -35.12 -6.95 -32.78
C ARG A 10 -35.07 -7.37 -34.24
N PHE A 11 -35.01 -8.67 -34.47
CA PHE A 11 -35.10 -9.28 -35.78
C PHE A 11 -36.43 -10.02 -35.90
N HIS A 12 -37.21 -9.71 -36.93
CA HIS A 12 -38.48 -10.38 -37.19
C HIS A 12 -38.32 -11.33 -38.37
N PHE A 13 -38.79 -12.56 -38.25
CA PHE A 13 -38.83 -13.57 -39.28
C PHE A 13 -40.27 -13.95 -39.59
N THR A 14 -40.65 -13.91 -40.88
CA THR A 14 -42.03 -14.05 -41.34
C THR A 14 -42.45 -15.51 -41.48
N ALA A 15 -43.73 -15.76 -41.77
CA ALA A 15 -44.25 -17.11 -41.99
C ALA A 15 -43.68 -17.78 -43.26
N GLU A 16 -43.27 -16.99 -44.26
CA GLU A 16 -42.73 -17.46 -45.55
C GLU A 16 -41.30 -17.96 -45.43
N GLU A 17 -40.56 -17.52 -44.41
CA GLU A 17 -39.18 -17.90 -44.12
C GLU A 17 -39.13 -19.27 -43.42
N THR A 18 -39.61 -20.28 -44.14
CA THR A 18 -39.69 -21.68 -43.69
C THR A 18 -38.31 -22.35 -43.76
N GLY A 19 -37.92 -23.04 -42.68
CA GLY A 19 -36.61 -23.69 -42.56
C GLY A 19 -35.73 -23.12 -41.43
N PRO A 20 -34.50 -23.62 -41.27
CA PRO A 20 -33.60 -23.22 -40.19
C PRO A 20 -33.17 -21.75 -40.35
N LEU A 21 -33.12 -21.01 -39.23
CA LEU A 21 -32.66 -19.61 -39.23
C LEU A 21 -31.18 -19.47 -39.62
N GLY A 22 -30.39 -20.54 -39.50
CA GLY A 22 -28.93 -20.52 -39.72
C GLY A 22 -28.13 -19.92 -38.58
N LEU A 23 -28.68 -19.96 -37.36
CA LEU A 23 -28.03 -19.50 -36.13
C LEU A 23 -27.49 -20.67 -35.33
N ARG A 24 -26.28 -20.52 -34.80
CA ARG A 24 -25.70 -21.44 -33.81
C ARG A 24 -25.58 -20.71 -32.47
N PHE A 25 -26.14 -21.29 -31.41
CA PHE A 25 -26.10 -20.72 -30.07
C PHE A 25 -25.07 -21.41 -29.16
N SER A 26 -24.59 -20.70 -28.15
CA SER A 26 -23.76 -21.25 -27.08
C SER A 26 -24.61 -22.07 -26.09
N GLY A 27 -23.96 -22.95 -25.34
CA GLY A 27 -24.60 -23.74 -24.29
C GLY A 27 -24.88 -22.97 -22.99
N GLY A 28 -24.24 -21.80 -22.83
CA GLY A 28 -24.34 -20.94 -21.65
C GLY A 28 -25.67 -20.19 -21.55
N PHE A 29 -25.83 -19.43 -20.47
CA PHE A 29 -27.00 -18.61 -20.21
C PHE A 29 -26.57 -17.18 -19.82
N PRO A 30 -27.08 -16.13 -20.51
CA PRO A 30 -27.91 -16.17 -21.71
C PRO A 30 -27.21 -16.85 -22.90
N PRO A 31 -27.94 -17.51 -23.82
CA PRO A 31 -27.33 -18.09 -25.01
C PRO A 31 -26.79 -17.01 -25.92
N MET A 32 -25.58 -17.23 -26.42
CA MET A 32 -24.87 -16.31 -27.32
C MET A 32 -24.89 -16.85 -28.75
N ILE A 33 -25.05 -15.98 -29.73
CA ILE A 33 -24.95 -16.33 -31.14
C ILE A 33 -23.47 -16.53 -31.49
N LEU A 34 -23.06 -17.78 -31.67
CA LEU A 34 -21.67 -18.13 -32.00
C LEU A 34 -21.37 -17.97 -33.49
N ALA A 35 -22.34 -18.32 -34.34
CA ALA A 35 -22.17 -18.25 -35.79
C ALA A 35 -23.52 -17.98 -36.47
N VAL A 36 -23.44 -17.28 -37.59
CA VAL A 36 -24.56 -16.98 -38.48
C VAL A 36 -24.16 -17.40 -39.88
N ASN A 37 -24.92 -18.30 -40.50
CA ASN A 37 -24.67 -18.69 -41.88
C ASN A 37 -25.08 -17.55 -42.82
N ALA A 38 -24.16 -17.08 -43.67
CA ALA A 38 -24.38 -15.96 -44.59
C ALA A 38 -25.55 -16.20 -45.56
N GLU A 39 -25.76 -17.44 -46.01
CA GLU A 39 -26.81 -17.76 -47.00
C GLU A 39 -28.21 -17.92 -46.36
N SER A 40 -28.27 -17.98 -45.03
CA SER A 40 -29.51 -18.20 -44.26
C SER A 40 -30.34 -16.93 -44.08
N PHE A 41 -31.59 -17.09 -43.62
CA PHE A 41 -32.47 -15.96 -43.29
C PHE A 41 -31.85 -15.01 -42.25
N ALA A 42 -31.17 -15.54 -41.23
CA ALA A 42 -30.51 -14.71 -40.23
C ALA A 42 -29.30 -13.96 -40.80
N GLY A 43 -28.55 -14.59 -41.72
CA GLY A 43 -27.44 -13.94 -42.44
C GLY A 43 -27.93 -12.79 -43.29
N ARG A 44 -28.97 -13.01 -44.10
CA ARG A 44 -29.58 -11.97 -44.96
C ARG A 44 -30.16 -10.80 -44.17
N LYS A 45 -30.68 -11.04 -42.96
CA LYS A 45 -31.17 -10.00 -42.05
C LYS A 45 -30.08 -9.32 -41.23
N GLY A 46 -28.83 -9.74 -41.37
CA GLY A 46 -27.69 -9.13 -40.69
C GLY A 46 -27.70 -9.38 -39.18
N VAL A 47 -28.16 -10.54 -38.73
CA VAL A 47 -28.06 -10.92 -37.31
C VAL A 47 -26.57 -11.01 -36.94
N PRO A 48 -26.08 -10.25 -35.96
CA PRO A 48 -24.66 -10.24 -35.61
C PRO A 48 -24.29 -11.48 -34.77
N PRO A 49 -23.13 -12.12 -35.03
CA PRO A 49 -22.52 -13.04 -34.08
C PRO A 49 -22.04 -12.29 -32.83
N ASN A 50 -21.75 -13.02 -31.75
CA ASN A 50 -21.32 -12.54 -30.43
C ASN A 50 -22.36 -11.66 -29.68
N PHE A 51 -23.63 -11.77 -30.06
CA PHE A 51 -24.74 -11.15 -29.34
C PHE A 51 -25.46 -12.18 -28.48
N GLU A 52 -25.96 -11.74 -27.32
CA GLU A 52 -26.76 -12.53 -26.39
C GLU A 52 -28.23 -12.45 -26.76
N VAL A 53 -28.92 -13.59 -26.70
CA VAL A 53 -30.37 -13.67 -26.90
C VAL A 53 -31.07 -13.43 -25.58
N HIS A 54 -31.94 -12.42 -25.54
CA HIS A 54 -32.68 -12.06 -24.32
C HIS A 54 -34.16 -12.39 -24.38
N ALA A 55 -34.77 -12.37 -25.56
CA ALA A 55 -36.16 -12.75 -25.72
C ALA A 55 -36.43 -13.35 -27.11
N ILE A 56 -37.39 -14.27 -27.15
CA ILE A 56 -37.90 -14.85 -28.39
C ILE A 56 -39.42 -14.74 -28.34
N ASN A 57 -40.05 -14.20 -29.40
CA ASN A 57 -41.50 -13.98 -29.44
C ASN A 57 -42.04 -13.11 -28.29
N GLY A 58 -41.23 -12.16 -27.83
CA GLY A 58 -41.56 -11.30 -26.68
C GLY A 58 -41.53 -12.01 -25.34
N LEU A 59 -41.18 -13.30 -25.30
CA LEU A 59 -40.96 -14.03 -24.05
C LEU A 59 -39.50 -13.87 -23.64
N ALA A 60 -39.29 -13.24 -22.47
CA ALA A 60 -37.97 -13.12 -21.88
C ALA A 60 -37.40 -14.51 -21.59
N LEU A 61 -36.16 -14.71 -22.03
CA LEU A 61 -35.43 -15.94 -21.84
C LEU A 61 -34.84 -15.93 -20.43
N VAL A 62 -35.39 -16.76 -19.55
CA VAL A 62 -34.93 -16.99 -18.16
C VAL A 62 -34.57 -18.47 -17.99
N PRO A 63 -33.74 -18.85 -17.00
CA PRO A 63 -33.32 -20.25 -16.85
C PRO A 63 -34.50 -21.22 -16.73
N ALA A 64 -35.58 -20.79 -16.07
CA ALA A 64 -36.77 -21.60 -15.83
C ALA A 64 -37.60 -21.91 -17.10
N ASN A 65 -37.56 -21.06 -18.13
CA ASN A 65 -38.35 -21.23 -19.36
C ASN A 65 -37.48 -21.46 -20.61
N ARG A 66 -36.18 -21.70 -20.43
CA ARG A 66 -35.18 -21.81 -21.50
C ARG A 66 -35.65 -22.73 -22.62
N ASP A 67 -35.98 -23.97 -22.31
CA ASP A 67 -36.29 -24.97 -23.34
C ASP A 67 -37.56 -24.62 -24.10
N VAL A 68 -38.56 -24.06 -23.42
CA VAL A 68 -39.83 -23.62 -24.02
C VAL A 68 -39.58 -22.47 -25.00
N VAL A 69 -38.86 -21.44 -24.55
CA VAL A 69 -38.56 -20.25 -25.36
C VAL A 69 -37.58 -20.57 -26.50
N MET A 70 -36.60 -21.44 -26.28
CA MET A 70 -35.70 -21.88 -27.36
C MET A 70 -36.43 -22.74 -28.39
N ASN A 71 -37.40 -23.57 -27.98
CA ASN A 71 -38.22 -24.34 -28.91
C ASN A 71 -39.11 -23.45 -29.80
N SER A 72 -39.47 -22.24 -29.36
CA SER A 72 -40.24 -21.32 -30.21
C SER A 72 -39.45 -20.79 -31.41
N LEU A 73 -38.12 -20.96 -31.46
CA LEU A 73 -37.32 -20.70 -32.66
C LEU A 73 -37.67 -21.60 -33.85
N LYS A 74 -38.34 -22.74 -33.60
CA LYS A 74 -38.84 -23.64 -34.65
C LYS A 74 -40.17 -23.16 -35.25
N SER A 75 -40.89 -22.29 -34.54
CA SER A 75 -42.16 -21.72 -35.00
C SER A 75 -41.95 -20.52 -35.93
N ARG A 76 -42.91 -20.29 -36.82
CA ARG A 76 -42.96 -19.10 -37.69
C ARG A 76 -44.35 -18.47 -37.59
N PRO A 77 -44.48 -17.14 -37.53
CA PRO A 77 -43.40 -16.13 -37.49
C PRO A 77 -42.62 -16.16 -36.16
N VAL A 78 -41.38 -15.65 -36.16
CA VAL A 78 -40.58 -15.53 -34.93
C VAL A 78 -39.92 -14.16 -34.81
N THR A 79 -39.88 -13.61 -33.60
CA THR A 79 -39.11 -12.40 -33.27
C THR A 79 -37.96 -12.77 -32.35
N LEU A 80 -36.78 -12.23 -32.62
CA LEU A 80 -35.56 -12.49 -31.88
C LEU A 80 -35.00 -11.16 -31.38
N ASP A 81 -34.92 -11.02 -30.07
CA ASP A 81 -34.39 -9.84 -29.40
C ASP A 81 -33.00 -10.16 -28.86
N VAL A 82 -31.99 -9.44 -29.35
CA VAL A 82 -30.58 -9.65 -29.01
C VAL A 82 -29.91 -8.39 -28.49
N ARG A 83 -28.88 -8.55 -27.66
CA ARG A 83 -28.04 -7.47 -27.15
C ARG A 83 -26.56 -7.80 -27.31
N PRO A 84 -25.66 -6.80 -27.36
CA PRO A 84 -24.23 -7.04 -27.25
C PRO A 84 -23.90 -7.74 -25.93
N GLN A 85 -22.90 -8.63 -25.94
CA GLN A 85 -22.42 -9.29 -24.73
C GLN A 85 -22.04 -8.25 -23.67
N GLY A 86 -22.52 -8.45 -22.44
CA GLY A 86 -22.20 -7.58 -21.31
C GLY A 86 -22.78 -6.17 -21.41
N TRP A 87 -23.78 -5.94 -22.27
CA TRP A 87 -24.47 -4.66 -22.35
C TRP A 87 -25.07 -4.28 -21.00
N LYS A 88 -24.74 -3.07 -20.54
CA LYS A 88 -25.31 -2.47 -19.33
C LYS A 88 -25.98 -1.15 -19.72
N PRO A 89 -27.16 -0.82 -19.17
CA PRO A 89 -27.74 0.50 -19.32
C PRO A 89 -26.73 1.58 -18.94
N LYS A 90 -26.66 2.67 -19.71
CA LYS A 90 -25.69 3.77 -19.49
C LYS A 90 -25.77 4.34 -18.08
N GLU A 91 -26.95 4.35 -17.47
CA GLU A 91 -27.17 4.81 -16.09
C GLU A 91 -26.40 3.95 -15.07
N LYS A 92 -26.48 2.61 -15.19
CA LYS A 92 -25.74 1.70 -14.32
C LYS A 92 -24.22 1.82 -14.52
N VAL A 93 -23.77 2.12 -15.72
CA VAL A 93 -22.33 2.37 -15.98
C VAL A 93 -21.87 3.63 -15.25
N LYS A 94 -22.61 4.73 -15.38
CA LYS A 94 -22.31 5.99 -14.66
C LYS A 94 -22.36 5.82 -13.14
N GLU A 95 -23.30 5.04 -12.63
CA GLU A 95 -23.40 4.75 -11.20
C GLU A 95 -22.18 3.95 -10.69
N LEU A 96 -21.76 2.92 -11.44
CA LEU A 96 -20.57 2.14 -11.14
C LEU A 96 -19.29 2.98 -11.18
N GLU A 97 -19.17 3.89 -12.15
CA GLU A 97 -18.04 4.82 -12.24
C GLU A 97 -18.02 5.78 -11.04
N ARG A 98 -19.17 6.35 -10.65
CA ARG A 98 -19.28 7.19 -9.45
C ARG A 98 -18.86 6.43 -8.19
N LYS A 99 -19.29 5.18 -8.06
CA LYS A 99 -18.91 4.34 -6.92
C LYS A 99 -17.41 4.08 -6.87
N ARG A 100 -16.78 3.75 -8.02
CA ARG A 100 -15.33 3.55 -8.12
C ARG A 100 -14.57 4.83 -7.79
N GLN A 101 -14.99 5.97 -8.31
CA GLN A 101 -14.37 7.27 -8.01
C GLN A 101 -14.45 7.60 -6.52
N PHE A 102 -15.56 7.27 -5.86
CA PHE A 102 -15.70 7.46 -4.42
C PHE A 102 -14.76 6.55 -3.63
N GLU A 103 -14.69 5.26 -3.97
CA GLU A 103 -13.79 4.29 -3.33
C GLU A 103 -12.31 4.66 -3.53
N GLU A 104 -11.92 5.07 -4.74
CA GLU A 104 -10.56 5.56 -5.04
C GLU A 104 -10.23 6.84 -4.27
N ALA A 105 -11.17 7.78 -4.18
CA ALA A 105 -10.97 9.00 -3.40
C ALA A 105 -10.82 8.71 -1.90
N GLU A 106 -11.57 7.75 -1.37
CA GLU A 106 -11.46 7.33 0.03
C GLU A 106 -10.11 6.64 0.30
N MET A 107 -9.67 5.77 -0.62
CA MET A 107 -8.37 5.10 -0.54
C MET A 107 -7.23 6.13 -0.59
N ASN A 108 -7.27 7.06 -1.53
CA ASN A 108 -6.24 8.10 -1.66
C ASN A 108 -6.17 8.99 -0.42
N LYS A 109 -7.31 9.33 0.20
CA LYS A 109 -7.33 10.07 1.47
C LYS A 109 -6.66 9.29 2.61
N ARG A 110 -6.86 7.98 2.69
CA ARG A 110 -6.19 7.13 3.70
C ARG A 110 -4.68 7.09 3.50
N ILE A 111 -4.23 6.94 2.25
CA ILE A 111 -2.80 6.94 1.91
C ILE A 111 -2.18 8.29 2.29
N GLN A 112 -2.79 9.41 1.90
CA GLN A 112 -2.29 10.74 2.26
C GLN A 112 -2.20 10.96 3.77
N LEU A 113 -3.21 10.50 4.53
CA LEU A 113 -3.22 10.63 5.97
C LEU A 113 -2.13 9.77 6.63
N GLU A 114 -1.89 8.56 6.11
CA GLU A 114 -0.80 7.70 6.59
C GLU A 114 0.58 8.29 6.28
N GLU A 115 0.77 8.85 5.08
CA GLU A 115 2.00 9.56 4.70
C GLU A 115 2.28 10.74 5.62
N GLN A 116 1.27 11.59 5.88
CA GLN A 116 1.39 12.70 6.82
C GLN A 116 1.77 12.23 8.23
N ARG A 117 1.19 11.11 8.68
CA ARG A 117 1.54 10.53 9.98
C ARG A 117 2.99 10.03 10.01
N ARG A 118 3.45 9.37 8.95
CA ARG A 118 4.84 8.90 8.84
C ARG A 118 5.83 10.08 8.83
N GLU A 119 5.49 11.15 8.13
CA GLU A 119 6.30 12.37 8.10
C GLU A 119 6.38 13.04 9.47
N GLN A 120 5.25 13.12 10.20
CA GLN A 120 5.23 13.63 11.58
C GLN A 120 6.11 12.79 12.51
N VAL A 121 5.97 11.45 12.47
CA VAL A 121 6.79 10.55 13.29
C VAL A 121 8.28 10.67 12.94
N ALA A 122 8.62 10.79 11.65
CA ALA A 122 10.00 10.98 11.22
C ALA A 122 10.57 12.32 11.72
N LYS A 123 9.76 13.39 11.70
CA LYS A 123 10.14 14.71 12.20
C LYS A 123 10.36 14.70 13.72
N GLU A 124 9.45 14.11 14.48
CA GLU A 124 9.57 13.96 15.93
C GLU A 124 10.80 13.12 16.31
N ALA A 125 11.05 12.03 15.59
CA ALA A 125 12.22 11.19 15.81
C ALA A 125 13.53 11.93 15.50
N ALA A 126 13.56 12.75 14.44
CA ALA A 126 14.73 13.57 14.12
C ALA A 126 15.00 14.63 15.20
N GLU A 127 13.96 15.31 15.69
CA GLU A 127 14.09 16.30 16.75
C GLU A 127 14.55 15.66 18.07
N GLN A 128 14.03 14.49 18.41
CA GLN A 128 14.48 13.75 19.59
C GLN A 128 15.95 13.31 19.46
N ALA A 129 16.36 12.81 18.29
CA ALA A 129 17.74 12.42 18.05
C ALA A 129 18.70 13.61 18.14
N GLU A 130 18.29 14.80 17.67
CA GLU A 130 19.07 16.03 17.79
C GLU A 130 19.24 16.43 19.26
N ARG A 131 18.15 16.43 20.05
CA ARG A 131 18.21 16.73 21.49
C ARG A 131 19.13 15.78 22.24
N GLU A 132 19.03 14.48 21.96
CA GLU A 132 19.91 13.47 22.57
C GLU A 132 21.38 13.65 22.14
N ALA A 133 21.63 14.06 20.89
CA ALA A 133 22.98 14.32 20.41
C ALA A 133 23.61 15.52 21.12
N ILE A 134 22.83 16.60 21.32
CA ILE A 134 23.25 17.78 22.07
C ILE A 134 23.57 17.39 23.52
N GLU A 135 22.67 16.69 24.21
CA GLU A 135 22.87 16.26 25.60
C GLU A 135 24.12 15.35 25.73
N ARG A 136 24.32 14.42 24.79
CA ARG A 136 25.52 13.58 24.76
C ARG A 136 26.78 14.40 24.54
N ALA A 137 26.75 15.40 23.67
CA ALA A 137 27.89 16.28 23.41
C ALA A 137 28.25 17.12 24.64
N GLU A 138 27.27 17.72 25.30
CA GLU A 138 27.46 18.48 26.55
C GLU A 138 28.04 17.60 27.65
N ARG A 139 27.53 16.37 27.81
CA ARG A 139 28.05 15.41 28.79
C ARG A 139 29.49 15.00 28.49
N GLN A 140 29.85 14.85 27.21
CA GLN A 140 31.22 14.56 26.82
C GLN A 140 32.15 15.74 27.09
N GLU A 141 31.70 16.97 26.82
CA GLU A 141 32.48 18.17 27.10
C GLU A 141 32.72 18.35 28.60
N LEU A 142 31.69 18.13 29.44
CA LEU A 142 31.81 18.20 30.88
C LEU A 142 32.82 17.17 31.42
N LYS A 143 32.72 15.91 30.95
CA LYS A 143 33.72 14.87 31.29
C LYS A 143 35.13 15.24 30.83
N ARG A 144 35.28 15.94 29.70
CA ARG A 144 36.59 16.40 29.23
C ARG A 144 37.15 17.47 30.17
N ARG A 145 36.33 18.46 30.54
CA ARG A 145 36.71 19.51 31.50
C ARG A 145 37.10 18.93 32.86
N GLU A 146 36.34 17.98 33.38
CA GLU A 146 36.66 17.30 34.65
C GLU A 146 38.01 16.57 34.59
N ARG A 147 38.30 15.87 33.48
CA ARG A 147 39.60 15.20 33.28
C ARG A 147 40.75 16.19 33.17
N GLU A 148 40.54 17.31 32.48
CA GLU A 148 41.53 18.38 32.40
C GLU A 148 41.81 18.99 33.77
N GLU A 149 40.78 19.26 34.58
CA GLU A 149 40.92 19.78 35.94
C GLU A 149 41.59 18.77 36.89
N GLN A 150 41.27 17.48 36.77
CA GLN A 150 41.97 16.43 37.52
C GLN A 150 43.45 16.34 37.11
N ALA A 151 43.75 16.49 35.83
CA ALA A 151 45.12 16.47 35.33
C ALA A 151 45.91 17.69 35.81
N THR A 152 45.32 18.89 35.86
CA THR A 152 45.98 20.08 36.42
C THR A 152 46.23 19.92 37.92
N LYS A 153 45.22 19.51 38.70
CA LYS A 153 45.36 19.22 40.13
C LYS A 153 46.44 18.16 40.41
N ALA A 154 46.49 17.09 39.61
CA ALA A 154 47.53 16.06 39.75
C ALA A 154 48.94 16.60 39.45
N ARG A 155 49.09 17.49 38.46
CA ARG A 155 50.37 18.16 38.16
C ARG A 155 50.79 19.09 39.29
N GLU A 156 49.88 19.89 39.82
CA GLU A 156 50.13 20.77 40.97
C GLU A 156 50.53 19.98 42.21
N ALA A 157 49.80 18.90 42.52
CA ALA A 157 50.12 18.02 43.64
C ALA A 157 51.52 17.40 43.51
N ARG A 158 51.90 16.96 42.30
CA ARG A 158 53.23 16.41 42.03
C ARG A 158 54.33 17.47 42.18
N MET A 159 54.09 18.69 41.71
CA MET A 159 55.03 19.81 41.89
C MET A 159 55.19 20.19 43.36
N ALA A 160 54.09 20.23 44.12
CA ALA A 160 54.11 20.51 45.55
C ALA A 160 54.82 19.40 46.35
N GLN A 161 54.61 18.13 45.99
CA GLN A 161 55.34 17.01 46.57
C GLN A 161 56.85 17.14 46.29
N LYS A 162 57.22 17.41 45.04
CA LYS A 162 58.62 17.61 44.66
C LYS A 162 59.25 18.78 45.42
N ALA A 163 58.55 19.89 45.58
CA ALA A 163 59.03 21.04 46.36
C ALA A 163 59.24 20.68 47.84
N ARG A 164 58.34 19.89 48.45
CA ARG A 164 58.51 19.38 49.82
C ARG A 164 59.70 18.44 49.95
N GLU A 165 59.89 17.55 48.97
CA GLU A 165 61.05 16.65 48.92
C GLU A 165 62.35 17.45 48.81
N GLU A 166 62.43 18.45 47.92
CA GLU A 166 63.58 19.34 47.78
C GLU A 166 63.85 20.18 49.05
N GLU A 167 62.80 20.64 49.74
CA GLU A 167 62.93 21.36 51.01
C GLU A 167 63.43 20.45 52.14
N PHE A 168 62.91 19.22 52.21
CA PHE A 168 63.39 18.21 53.15
C PHE A 168 64.86 17.85 52.90
N GLU A 169 65.26 17.65 51.64
CA GLU A 169 66.66 17.43 51.26
C GLU A 169 67.55 18.62 51.65
N ARG A 170 67.08 19.86 51.46
CA ARG A 170 67.81 21.07 51.91
C ARG A 170 67.96 21.12 53.43
N GLN A 171 66.93 20.78 54.19
CA GLN A 171 67.01 20.73 55.67
C GLN A 171 67.98 19.64 56.13
N LEU A 172 67.95 18.46 55.51
CA LEU A 172 68.91 17.38 55.77
C LEU A 172 70.36 17.81 55.48
N ALA A 173 70.59 18.59 54.43
CA ALA A 173 71.91 19.10 54.09
C ALA A 173 72.40 20.22 55.03
N ALA A 174 71.49 20.99 55.62
CA ALA A 174 71.82 22.11 56.50
C ALA A 174 72.12 21.68 57.96
N ASP A 175 71.51 20.58 58.43
CA ASP A 175 71.67 20.13 59.82
C ASP A 175 71.93 18.60 59.93
N PRO A 176 73.19 18.15 59.79
CA PRO A 176 73.55 16.73 59.83
C PRO A 176 73.39 16.07 61.22
N GLU A 177 73.15 16.84 62.29
CA GLU A 177 72.87 16.28 63.63
C GLU A 177 71.43 15.74 63.75
N LEU A 178 70.48 16.31 63.01
CA LEU A 178 69.09 15.84 62.94
C LEU A 178 68.99 14.41 62.35
N LEU A 179 69.83 14.12 61.35
CA LEU A 179 69.97 12.77 60.79
C LEU A 179 70.54 11.76 61.80
N ARG A 180 71.53 12.17 62.60
CA ARG A 180 72.10 11.32 63.65
C ARG A 180 71.08 11.02 64.76
N LYS A 181 70.25 12.00 65.12
CA LYS A 181 69.19 11.83 66.14
C LYS A 181 68.05 10.95 65.63
N ALA A 182 67.56 11.18 64.41
CA ALA A 182 66.51 10.33 63.81
C ALA A 182 66.97 8.89 63.56
N ALA A 183 68.24 8.67 63.18
CA ALA A 183 68.83 7.34 63.05
C ALA A 183 69.05 6.65 64.42
N ALA A 184 69.35 7.41 65.48
CA ALA A 184 69.42 6.89 66.84
C ALA A 184 68.03 6.49 67.37
N ASP A 185 67.00 7.31 67.15
CA ASP A 185 65.62 7.03 67.57
C ASP A 185 65.04 5.79 66.84
N LEU A 186 65.38 5.57 65.56
CA LEU A 186 65.01 4.36 64.81
C LEU A 186 65.76 3.10 65.28
N MET A 187 66.98 3.24 65.82
CA MET A 187 67.73 2.12 66.40
C MET A 187 67.33 1.81 67.85
N GLU A 188 66.79 2.77 68.61
CA GLU A 188 66.23 2.53 69.95
C GLU A 188 64.82 1.91 69.93
N ALA A 189 64.08 2.05 68.81
CA ALA A 189 62.72 1.53 68.67
C ALA A 189 62.63 0.12 68.05
N ALA A 190 63.76 -0.53 67.74
CA ALA A 190 63.86 -1.89 67.18
C ALA A 190 64.39 -2.89 68.22
#